data_AF-A0A849WD24-F1
#
_entry.id   AF-A0A849WD24-F1
#
_cell.length_a   1.000
_cell.length_b   1.000
_cell.length_c   1.000
_cell.angle_alpha   90.00
_cell.angle_beta   90.00
_cell.angle_gamma   90.00
#
_symmetry.space_group_name_H-M   'P 1'
#
loop_
_entity.id
_entity.type
_entity.pdbx_description
1 polymer ?
#
loop_
_entity_poly.entity_id
_entity_poly.type
_entity_poly.pdbx_seq_one_letter_code
_entity_poly.pdbx_strand_id
1 'polypeptide(L)'
;MKLSIFVLFFAFLFNFSAYSDDAIAGFVYSGTHTYSCGGQTHTVKEYRHIATNLEFVLLPGNGQIKAFLMSKYEVPQAVWKSIMGNNPSHFEGASRPVEQVSWLDCESFCEKTGLMLPTSSQWEYAYRAGTTTVYYWGNEPSREYMWYSEIEPSFNRDGSSSPIGKKKPNAFGLYDMSGNVWEWCKDEYRIPQWRAEEKRENPGVYYTYRGGSFFDPAENSGSDYIYGDHFEYSNADLGFRVCKPLHK
;
A
#
# COMPACT_ATOMS: atom_id res chain seq x y z
N MET A 1 24.24 18.46 49.67
CA MET A 1 22.94 18.33 48.97
C MET A 1 23.19 18.19 47.48
N LYS A 2 23.22 16.96 46.94
CA LYS A 2 23.24 16.69 45.50
C LYS A 2 22.02 15.82 45.20
N LEU A 3 21.01 16.40 44.58
CA LEU A 3 19.85 15.66 44.07
C LEU A 3 20.26 15.04 42.73
N SER A 4 20.32 13.72 42.65
CA SER A 4 20.38 13.02 41.36
C SER A 4 18.96 12.67 40.95
N ILE A 5 18.53 13.24 39.82
CA ILE A 5 17.25 12.93 39.17
C ILE A 5 17.48 11.66 38.35
N PHE A 6 16.90 10.54 38.79
CA PHE A 6 16.78 9.34 37.98
C PHE A 6 15.65 9.56 36.96
N VAL A 7 15.99 9.69 35.69
CA VAL A 7 15.04 9.65 34.58
C VAL A 7 14.71 8.18 34.34
N LEU A 8 13.52 7.74 34.76
CA LEU A 8 12.97 6.45 34.34
C LEU A 8 12.57 6.54 32.87
N PHE A 9 13.33 5.87 32.00
CA PHE A 9 12.88 5.53 30.65
C PHE A 9 11.80 4.45 30.77
N PHE A 10 10.53 4.84 30.58
CA PHE A 10 9.46 3.88 30.29
C PHE A 10 9.64 3.40 28.85
N ALA A 11 10.28 2.25 28.68
CA ALA A 11 10.16 1.49 27.45
C ALA A 11 8.74 0.92 27.39
N PHE A 12 7.92 1.42 26.46
CA PHE A 12 6.68 0.75 26.07
C PHE A 12 7.06 -0.57 25.41
N LEU A 13 7.14 -1.64 26.20
CA LEU A 13 7.13 -3.00 25.71
C LEU A 13 5.73 -3.26 25.14
N PHE A 14 5.57 -3.09 23.83
CA PHE A 14 4.43 -3.67 23.15
C PHE A 14 4.49 -5.19 23.35
N ASN A 15 3.49 -5.70 24.06
CA ASN A 15 3.33 -7.11 24.35
C ASN A 15 3.01 -7.83 23.03
N PHE A 16 4.02 -8.41 22.37
CA PHE A 16 3.86 -9.20 21.13
C PHE A 16 3.17 -10.56 21.35
N SER A 17 2.68 -10.84 22.55
CA SER A 17 2.12 -12.14 22.94
C SER A 17 0.60 -12.14 22.85
N ALA A 18 0.03 -12.31 21.65
CA ALA A 18 -1.31 -12.90 21.45
C ALA A 18 -1.64 -13.31 20.00
N TYR A 19 -0.67 -13.66 19.17
CA TYR A 19 -0.95 -14.50 17.99
C TYR A 19 -0.09 -15.74 18.17
N SER A 20 -0.72 -16.82 18.66
CA SER A 20 -0.14 -18.16 18.66
C SER A 20 0.43 -18.44 17.27
N ASP A 21 1.48 -19.26 17.22
CA ASP A 21 2.13 -19.73 15.98
C ASP A 21 1.21 -20.67 15.15
N ASP A 22 -0.08 -20.34 15.08
CA ASP A 22 -1.07 -20.97 14.24
C ASP A 22 -0.76 -20.59 12.80
N ALA A 23 -0.57 -21.61 11.97
CA ALA A 23 -0.38 -21.45 10.54
C ALA A 23 -1.51 -20.57 9.97
N ILE A 24 -1.14 -19.41 9.41
CA ILE A 24 -2.10 -18.54 8.74
C ILE A 24 -2.54 -19.27 7.46
N ALA A 25 -3.82 -19.65 7.39
CA ALA A 25 -4.35 -20.43 6.28
C ALA A 25 -4.07 -19.74 4.93
N GLY A 26 -3.47 -20.48 4.00
CA GLY A 26 -3.05 -19.97 2.69
C GLY A 26 -1.66 -19.33 2.67
N PHE A 27 -0.93 -19.31 3.80
CA PHE A 27 0.38 -18.68 3.91
C PHE A 27 1.43 -19.62 4.52
N VAL A 28 2.67 -19.45 4.08
CA VAL A 28 3.86 -20.08 4.66
C VAL A 28 4.69 -19.00 5.34
N TYR A 29 5.09 -19.23 6.59
CA TYR A 29 6.00 -18.33 7.29
C TYR A 29 7.38 -18.31 6.61
N SER A 30 7.88 -17.13 6.29
CA SER A 30 9.13 -16.91 5.54
C SER A 30 10.30 -16.47 6.43
N GLY A 31 10.03 -15.99 7.64
CA GLY A 31 11.05 -15.50 8.56
C GLY A 31 10.64 -14.22 9.30
N THR A 32 11.58 -13.66 10.05
CA THR A 32 11.40 -12.41 10.76
C THR A 32 12.52 -11.45 10.38
N HIS A 33 12.17 -10.22 10.04
CA HIS A 33 13.10 -9.19 9.58
C HIS A 33 12.89 -7.90 10.35
N THR A 34 13.98 -7.17 10.60
CA THR A 34 13.94 -5.85 11.23
C THR A 34 14.15 -4.78 10.18
N TYR A 35 13.24 -3.82 10.13
CA TYR A 35 13.28 -2.67 9.22
C TYR A 35 13.31 -1.37 10.02
N SER A 36 14.05 -0.38 9.50
CA SER A 36 14.16 0.94 10.10
C SER A 36 13.98 2.03 9.04
N CYS A 37 13.10 2.99 9.30
CA CYS A 37 12.85 4.13 8.43
C CYS A 37 12.17 5.26 9.23
N GLY A 38 12.46 6.53 8.91
CA GLY A 38 11.77 7.67 9.54
C GLY A 38 11.86 7.72 11.08
N GLY A 39 12.96 7.21 11.65
CA GLY A 39 13.15 7.09 13.11
C GLY A 39 12.36 5.96 13.77
N GLN A 40 11.60 5.18 13.00
CA GLN A 40 10.88 3.99 13.48
C GLN A 40 11.71 2.74 13.20
N THR A 41 11.54 1.71 14.05
CA THR A 41 12.15 0.39 13.84
C THR A 41 11.18 -0.68 14.29
N HIS A 42 10.87 -1.62 13.40
CA HIS A 42 9.99 -2.75 13.72
C HIS A 42 10.62 -4.06 13.29
N THR A 43 10.36 -5.10 14.08
CA THR A 43 10.67 -6.48 13.75
C THR A 43 9.37 -7.16 13.33
N VAL A 44 9.26 -7.53 12.05
CA VAL A 44 8.02 -8.04 11.44
C VAL A 44 8.18 -9.50 11.04
N LYS A 45 7.12 -10.29 11.24
CA LYS A 45 7.01 -11.64 10.68
C LYS A 45 6.62 -11.53 9.20
N GLU A 46 7.32 -12.25 8.33
CA GLU A 46 7.05 -12.30 6.89
C GLU A 46 6.46 -13.64 6.49
N TYR A 47 5.62 -13.60 5.46
CA TYR A 47 4.90 -14.75 4.94
C TYR A 47 4.90 -14.75 3.42
N ARG A 48 4.67 -15.92 2.84
CA ARG A 48 4.47 -16.13 1.41
C ARG A 48 3.08 -16.72 1.19
N HIS A 49 2.28 -16.06 0.37
CA HIS A 49 0.96 -16.57 0.00
C HIS A 49 1.11 -17.76 -0.95
N ILE A 50 0.49 -18.89 -0.62
CA ILE A 50 0.68 -20.15 -1.33
C ILE A 50 0.20 -20.07 -2.78
N ALA A 51 -0.98 -19.47 -3.01
CA ALA A 51 -1.59 -19.45 -4.34
C ALA A 51 -0.91 -18.49 -5.33
N THR A 52 -0.35 -17.38 -4.82
CA THR A 52 0.21 -16.31 -5.68
C THR A 52 1.72 -16.16 -5.58
N ASN A 53 2.36 -16.80 -4.60
CA ASN A 53 3.77 -16.63 -4.24
C ASN A 53 4.16 -15.19 -3.85
N LEU A 54 3.18 -14.30 -3.61
CA LEU A 54 3.42 -12.95 -3.12
C LEU A 54 3.96 -12.98 -1.69
N GLU A 55 4.87 -12.05 -1.38
CA GLU A 55 5.42 -11.86 -0.05
C GLU A 55 4.59 -10.85 0.75
N PHE A 56 4.40 -11.13 2.03
CA PHE A 56 3.58 -10.34 2.95
C PHE A 56 4.32 -10.09 4.26
N VAL A 57 3.97 -8.99 4.93
CA VAL A 57 4.36 -8.67 6.30
C VAL A 57 3.14 -8.71 7.22
N LEU A 58 3.32 -9.19 8.45
CA LEU A 58 2.32 -9.10 9.51
C LEU A 58 2.36 -7.72 10.16
N LEU A 59 1.26 -6.99 10.01
CA LEU A 59 1.07 -5.70 10.62
C LEU A 59 0.24 -5.87 11.91
N PRO A 60 0.74 -5.43 13.08
CA PRO A 60 0.14 -5.76 14.37
C PRO A 60 -1.18 -5.02 14.66
N GLY A 61 -1.50 -3.98 13.89
CA GLY A 61 -2.61 -3.09 14.19
C GLY A 61 -2.26 -2.06 15.27
N ASN A 62 -3.23 -1.21 15.63
CA ASN A 62 -3.05 -0.13 16.61
C ASN A 62 -4.28 0.08 17.52
N GLY A 63 -5.14 -0.92 17.65
CA GLY A 63 -6.39 -0.84 18.41
C GLY A 63 -7.59 -0.35 17.61
N GLN A 64 -7.38 0.53 16.62
CA GLN A 64 -8.41 0.89 15.63
C GLN A 64 -8.33 -0.03 14.40
N ILE A 65 -7.12 -0.22 13.89
CA ILE A 65 -6.82 -1.21 12.86
C ILE A 65 -6.49 -2.53 13.55
N LYS A 66 -7.24 -3.58 13.23
CA LYS A 66 -6.94 -4.97 13.66
C LYS A 66 -5.75 -5.51 12.87
N ALA A 67 -5.02 -6.47 13.43
CA ALA A 67 -3.90 -7.11 12.75
C ALA A 67 -4.31 -7.76 11.41
N PHE A 68 -3.41 -7.67 10.43
CA PHE A 68 -3.61 -8.16 9.07
C PHE A 68 -2.26 -8.39 8.38
N LEU A 69 -2.27 -9.20 7.32
CA LEU A 69 -1.14 -9.30 6.39
C LEU A 69 -1.33 -8.30 5.25
N MET A 70 -0.24 -7.67 4.79
CA MET A 70 -0.23 -6.85 3.57
C MET A 70 0.93 -7.25 2.68
N SER A 71 0.71 -7.27 1.36
CA SER A 71 1.77 -7.60 0.40
C SER A 71 2.87 -6.54 0.45
N LYS A 72 4.13 -6.99 0.42
CA LYS A 72 5.31 -6.11 0.49
C LYS A 72 5.38 -5.11 -0.67
N TYR A 73 4.76 -5.48 -1.79
CA TYR A 73 4.77 -4.76 -3.05
C TYR A 73 3.34 -4.69 -3.61
N GLU A 74 3.15 -3.84 -4.62
CA GLU A 74 2.04 -3.90 -5.57
C GLU A 74 2.01 -5.26 -6.27
N VAL A 75 0.84 -5.65 -6.78
CA VAL A 75 0.68 -6.92 -7.51
C VAL A 75 1.50 -6.87 -8.81
N PRO A 76 2.52 -7.73 -9.01
CA PRO A 76 3.31 -7.72 -10.23
C PRO A 76 2.55 -8.34 -11.41
N GLN A 77 2.83 -7.87 -12.63
CA GLN A 77 2.20 -8.35 -13.87
C GLN A 77 2.32 -9.86 -14.06
N ALA A 78 3.44 -10.48 -13.66
CA ALA A 78 3.58 -11.93 -13.75
C ALA A 78 2.58 -12.70 -12.86
N VAL A 79 2.29 -12.17 -11.67
CA VAL A 79 1.32 -12.76 -10.74
C VAL A 79 -0.10 -12.49 -11.23
N TRP A 80 -0.38 -11.28 -11.72
CA TRP A 80 -1.65 -10.98 -12.36
C TRP A 80 -1.94 -11.97 -13.49
N LYS A 81 -1.00 -12.12 -14.42
CA LYS A 81 -1.15 -12.97 -15.60
C LYS A 81 -1.35 -14.45 -15.25
N SER A 82 -0.71 -14.96 -14.20
CA SER A 82 -0.90 -16.36 -13.78
C SER A 82 -2.28 -16.64 -13.19
N ILE A 83 -2.95 -15.61 -12.62
CA ILE A 83 -4.28 -15.73 -11.99
C ILE A 83 -5.41 -15.34 -12.96
N MET A 84 -5.22 -14.28 -13.73
CA MET A 84 -6.25 -13.65 -14.57
C MET A 84 -6.17 -14.07 -16.04
N GLY A 85 -5.03 -14.60 -16.49
CA GLY A 85 -4.86 -15.14 -17.84
C GLY A 85 -4.56 -14.10 -18.93
N ASN A 86 -4.47 -12.81 -18.59
CA ASN A 86 -4.12 -11.71 -19.49
C ASN A 86 -3.09 -10.76 -18.85
N ASN A 87 -2.66 -9.72 -19.57
CA ASN A 87 -1.90 -8.60 -19.02
C ASN A 87 -2.50 -7.30 -19.56
N PRO A 88 -3.21 -6.51 -18.75
CA PRO A 88 -3.83 -5.26 -19.20
C PRO A 88 -2.82 -4.10 -19.27
N SER A 89 -1.66 -4.23 -18.62
CA SER A 89 -0.68 -3.17 -18.47
C SER A 89 -0.21 -2.56 -19.78
N HIS A 90 -0.17 -1.23 -19.80
CA HIS A 90 0.50 -0.45 -20.84
C HIS A 90 2.03 -0.61 -20.80
N PHE A 91 2.64 -0.59 -19.62
CA PHE A 91 4.09 -0.67 -19.44
C PHE A 91 4.51 -2.09 -19.12
N GLU A 92 4.84 -2.88 -20.14
CA GLU A 92 5.13 -4.30 -19.95
C GLU A 92 6.42 -4.60 -19.18
N GLY A 93 6.34 -5.58 -18.27
CA GLY A 93 7.48 -6.15 -17.56
C GLY A 93 7.02 -7.06 -16.42
N ALA A 94 7.51 -8.30 -16.38
CA ALA A 94 7.06 -9.32 -15.43
C ALA A 94 7.08 -8.88 -13.95
N SER A 95 8.07 -8.07 -13.57
CA SER A 95 8.25 -7.53 -12.22
C SER A 95 7.76 -6.09 -12.05
N ARG A 96 7.08 -5.50 -13.03
CA ARG A 96 6.39 -4.22 -12.88
C ARG A 96 5.04 -4.43 -12.20
N PRO A 97 4.48 -3.42 -11.52
CA PRO A 97 3.10 -3.48 -11.05
C PRO A 97 2.16 -3.69 -12.24
N VAL A 98 1.09 -4.45 -12.02
CA VAL A 98 -0.04 -4.42 -12.95
C VAL A 98 -0.74 -3.05 -12.83
N GLU A 99 -1.07 -2.47 -13.97
CA GLU A 99 -1.81 -1.21 -14.12
C GLU A 99 -2.81 -1.34 -15.27
N GLN A 100 -3.60 -0.31 -15.55
CA GLN A 100 -4.81 -0.40 -16.38
C GLN A 100 -5.81 -1.44 -15.84
N VAL A 101 -5.93 -1.50 -14.51
CA VAL A 101 -6.91 -2.34 -13.82
C VAL A 101 -7.94 -1.47 -13.11
N SER A 102 -9.21 -1.79 -13.32
CA SER A 102 -10.30 -1.15 -12.59
C SER A 102 -10.44 -1.74 -11.19
N TRP A 103 -11.22 -1.08 -10.34
CA TRP A 103 -11.54 -1.61 -9.02
C TRP A 103 -12.22 -2.99 -9.12
N LEU A 104 -13.10 -3.19 -10.12
CA LEU A 104 -13.74 -4.50 -10.36
C LEU A 104 -12.75 -5.59 -10.77
N ASP A 105 -11.75 -5.24 -11.58
CA ASP A 105 -10.71 -6.19 -11.98
C ASP A 105 -9.88 -6.62 -10.76
N CYS A 106 -9.56 -5.66 -9.87
CA CYS A 106 -8.87 -5.92 -8.61
C CYS A 106 -9.69 -6.84 -7.68
N GLU A 107 -10.99 -6.59 -7.51
CA GLU A 107 -11.84 -7.49 -6.70
C GLU A 107 -11.93 -8.89 -7.32
N SER A 108 -12.01 -9.00 -8.65
CA SER A 108 -12.00 -10.30 -9.33
C SER A 108 -10.70 -11.09 -9.06
N PHE A 109 -9.56 -10.40 -9.01
CA PHE A 109 -8.29 -11.00 -8.59
C PHE A 109 -8.32 -11.43 -7.11
N CYS A 110 -8.87 -10.58 -6.23
CA CYS A 110 -9.02 -10.88 -4.81
C CYS A 110 -9.90 -12.11 -4.56
N GLU A 111 -11.03 -12.24 -5.26
CA GLU A 111 -11.92 -13.41 -5.19
C GLU A 111 -11.21 -14.70 -5.59
N LYS A 112 -10.46 -14.68 -6.70
CA LYS A 112 -9.70 -15.85 -7.18
C LYS A 112 -8.56 -16.27 -6.25
N THR A 113 -8.05 -15.36 -5.43
CA THR A 113 -6.88 -15.59 -4.57
C THR A 113 -7.24 -15.72 -3.09
N GLY A 114 -8.47 -15.41 -2.68
CA GLY A 114 -8.88 -15.37 -1.28
C GLY A 114 -8.23 -14.21 -0.49
N LEU A 115 -7.74 -13.19 -1.20
CA LEU A 115 -7.16 -11.96 -0.67
C LEU A 115 -8.19 -10.82 -0.76
N MET A 116 -7.81 -9.62 -0.34
CA MET A 116 -8.69 -8.44 -0.36
C MET A 116 -7.89 -7.18 -0.73
N LEU A 117 -8.57 -6.15 -1.24
CA LEU A 117 -8.04 -4.80 -1.24
C LEU A 117 -7.94 -4.28 0.21
N PRO A 118 -6.87 -3.53 0.56
CA PRO A 118 -6.80 -2.85 1.84
C PRO A 118 -7.86 -1.75 1.90
N THR A 119 -8.38 -1.46 3.10
CA THR A 119 -9.05 -0.18 3.30
C THR A 119 -8.02 0.95 3.25
N SER A 120 -8.48 2.15 2.95
CA SER A 120 -7.74 3.39 2.91
C SER A 120 -7.05 3.66 4.25
N SER A 121 -7.71 3.34 5.38
CA SER A 121 -7.09 3.43 6.70
C SER A 121 -6.09 2.31 6.98
N GLN A 122 -6.29 1.09 6.47
CA GLN A 122 -5.28 0.03 6.54
C GLN A 122 -4.03 0.41 5.75
N TRP A 123 -4.22 0.96 4.54
CA TRP A 123 -3.15 1.44 3.68
C TRP A 123 -2.36 2.57 4.35
N GLU A 124 -3.04 3.56 4.93
CA GLU A 124 -2.37 4.68 5.60
C GLU A 124 -1.61 4.23 6.86
N TYR A 125 -2.21 3.34 7.67
CA TYR A 125 -1.52 2.75 8.82
C TYR A 125 -0.25 2.01 8.39
N ALA A 126 -0.35 1.23 7.31
CA ALA A 126 0.75 0.49 6.73
C ALA A 126 1.83 1.43 6.18
N TYR A 127 1.44 2.50 5.47
CA TYR A 127 2.32 3.54 4.95
C TYR A 127 3.14 4.20 6.05
N ARG A 128 2.44 4.71 7.08
CA ARG A 128 3.06 5.51 8.15
C ARG A 128 4.07 4.70 8.96
N ALA A 129 3.81 3.42 9.20
CA ALA A 129 4.71 2.56 9.99
C ALA A 129 5.16 3.18 11.33
N GLY A 130 4.31 4.01 11.94
CA GLY A 130 4.57 4.73 13.18
C GLY A 130 5.08 6.17 13.03
N THR A 131 5.36 6.65 11.82
CA THR A 131 5.73 8.06 11.60
C THR A 131 4.51 8.99 11.58
N THR A 132 4.79 10.26 11.88
CA THR A 132 3.83 11.38 11.79
C THR A 132 4.30 12.46 10.82
N THR A 133 5.34 12.16 10.03
CA THR A 133 5.91 13.04 9.00
C THR A 133 5.08 12.97 7.72
N VAL A 134 5.35 13.87 6.77
CA VAL A 134 4.66 13.91 5.46
C VAL A 134 4.86 12.60 4.70
N TYR A 135 6.10 12.14 4.63
CA TYR A 135 6.49 10.86 4.05
C TYR A 135 6.95 9.89 5.12
N TYR A 136 6.89 8.58 4.87
CA TYR A 136 7.29 7.58 5.87
C TYR A 136 8.80 7.61 6.21
N TRP A 137 9.61 8.36 5.47
CA TRP A 137 11.04 8.58 5.73
C TRP A 137 11.36 9.97 6.32
N GLY A 138 10.46 10.95 6.25
CA GLY A 138 10.73 12.33 6.65
C GLY A 138 9.77 13.35 6.02
N ASN A 139 10.12 14.63 6.06
CA ASN A 139 9.27 15.71 5.55
C ASN A 139 9.64 16.19 4.13
N GLU A 140 10.81 15.80 3.63
CA GLU A 140 11.30 16.21 2.32
C GLU A 140 11.17 15.07 1.29
N PRO A 141 10.83 15.37 0.03
CA PRO A 141 10.86 14.38 -1.06
C PRO A 141 12.20 13.66 -1.17
N SER A 142 12.19 12.37 -1.50
CA SER A 142 13.42 11.59 -1.68
C SER A 142 13.32 10.54 -2.77
N ARG A 143 14.24 10.62 -3.74
CA ARG A 143 14.40 9.62 -4.81
C ARG A 143 14.87 8.25 -4.30
N GLU A 144 15.32 8.13 -3.05
CA GLU A 144 15.64 6.81 -2.49
C GLU A 144 14.40 6.00 -2.13
N TYR A 145 13.28 6.67 -1.89
CA TYR A 145 12.05 6.09 -1.34
C TYR A 145 10.85 6.18 -2.29
N MET A 146 10.90 7.08 -3.28
CA MET A 146 9.74 7.44 -4.10
C MET A 146 10.05 7.48 -5.59
N TRP A 147 9.03 7.14 -6.38
CA TRP A 147 8.98 7.35 -7.83
C TRP A 147 8.02 8.49 -8.15
N TYR A 148 8.51 9.61 -8.66
CA TYR A 148 7.68 10.79 -8.94
C TYR A 148 8.28 11.60 -10.10
N SER A 149 7.46 12.49 -10.67
CA SER A 149 7.89 13.47 -11.68
C SER A 149 8.40 14.75 -11.01
N GLU A 150 9.56 15.26 -11.45
CA GLU A 150 10.09 16.55 -11.01
C GLU A 150 9.72 17.72 -11.94
N ILE A 151 9.09 17.43 -13.08
CA ILE A 151 8.76 18.45 -14.09
C ILE A 151 7.27 18.73 -14.02
N GLU A 152 6.95 19.98 -13.69
CA GLU A 152 5.61 20.56 -13.76
C GLU A 152 5.47 21.45 -15.01
N PRO A 153 4.38 21.32 -15.80
CA PRO A 153 3.40 20.25 -15.71
C PRO A 153 4.01 18.94 -16.21
N SER A 154 3.62 17.81 -15.61
CA SER A 154 4.08 16.46 -15.96
C SER A 154 3.57 16.02 -17.34
N PHE A 155 3.88 16.73 -18.42
CA PHE A 155 3.57 16.32 -19.80
C PHE A 155 4.66 15.43 -20.41
N ASN A 156 5.54 14.85 -19.59
CA ASN A 156 6.53 13.91 -20.09
C ASN A 156 5.87 12.56 -20.39
N ARG A 157 5.57 12.35 -21.68
CA ARG A 157 5.11 11.08 -22.27
C ARG A 157 6.05 9.89 -22.05
N ASP A 158 7.20 10.10 -21.43
CA ASP A 158 8.26 9.10 -21.26
C ASP A 158 8.35 8.53 -19.83
N GLY A 159 7.47 8.97 -18.92
CA GLY A 159 7.30 8.33 -17.61
C GLY A 159 6.72 6.93 -17.77
N SER A 160 7.21 5.97 -16.99
CA SER A 160 6.65 4.62 -16.91
C SER A 160 6.66 4.14 -15.47
N SER A 161 5.89 3.11 -15.17
CA SER A 161 6.05 2.36 -13.93
C SER A 161 7.50 1.88 -13.75
N SER A 162 7.84 1.31 -12.62
CA SER A 162 9.14 0.69 -12.41
C SER A 162 8.98 -0.72 -11.85
N PRO A 163 9.98 -1.60 -12.00
CA PRO A 163 9.97 -2.88 -11.30
C PRO A 163 9.77 -2.67 -9.80
N ILE A 164 8.93 -3.50 -9.19
CA ILE A 164 8.61 -3.42 -7.76
C ILE A 164 9.85 -3.66 -6.88
N GLY A 165 9.81 -3.13 -5.67
CA GLY A 165 10.79 -3.33 -4.62
C GLY A 165 12.14 -2.67 -4.88
N LYS A 166 12.18 -1.63 -5.72
CA LYS A 166 13.43 -0.97 -6.13
C LYS A 166 13.76 0.29 -5.33
N LYS A 167 12.79 0.85 -4.60
CA LYS A 167 13.04 1.88 -3.58
C LYS A 167 13.29 1.25 -2.21
N LYS A 168 13.72 2.06 -1.25
CA LYS A 168 13.88 1.62 0.14
C LYS A 168 12.48 1.42 0.77
N PRO A 169 12.30 0.41 1.64
CA PRO A 169 11.02 0.18 2.30
C PRO A 169 10.80 1.15 3.47
N ASN A 170 9.56 1.21 3.96
CA ASN A 170 9.24 1.81 5.25
C ASN A 170 9.63 0.90 6.43
N ALA A 171 9.36 1.35 7.66
CA ALA A 171 9.74 0.62 8.86
C ALA A 171 8.95 -0.69 9.09
N PHE A 172 7.90 -0.97 8.31
CA PHE A 172 7.21 -2.25 8.30
C PHE A 172 7.70 -3.20 7.19
N GLY A 173 8.67 -2.79 6.38
CA GLY A 173 9.18 -3.62 5.28
C GLY A 173 8.29 -3.59 4.02
N LEU A 174 7.43 -2.56 3.89
CA LEU A 174 6.62 -2.31 2.71
C LEU A 174 7.35 -1.38 1.75
N TYR A 175 7.33 -1.73 0.47
CA TYR A 175 8.01 -1.03 -0.60
C TYR A 175 7.02 -0.26 -1.47
N ASP A 176 7.55 0.75 -2.16
CA ASP A 176 6.84 1.53 -3.18
C ASP A 176 5.49 2.06 -2.68
N MET A 177 5.39 2.37 -1.38
CA MET A 177 4.19 2.99 -0.79
C MET A 177 4.01 4.46 -1.22
N SER A 178 5.05 5.07 -1.82
CA SER A 178 5.03 6.42 -2.39
C SER A 178 5.47 6.36 -3.86
N GLY A 179 4.56 6.70 -4.76
CA GLY A 179 4.77 6.71 -6.19
C GLY A 179 4.58 5.35 -6.85
N ASN A 180 5.25 5.17 -7.98
CA ASN A 180 5.15 4.04 -8.90
C ASN A 180 3.76 4.01 -9.52
N VAL A 181 2.79 3.40 -8.89
CA VAL A 181 1.40 3.45 -9.32
C VAL A 181 0.52 3.81 -8.14
N TRP A 182 -0.56 4.53 -8.41
CA TRP A 182 -1.66 4.63 -7.48
C TRP A 182 -2.20 3.24 -7.13
N GLU A 183 -2.75 3.10 -5.93
CA GLU A 183 -3.23 1.80 -5.44
C GLU A 183 -4.68 1.85 -4.98
N TRP A 184 -5.54 1.07 -5.65
CA TRP A 184 -6.92 0.88 -5.26
C TRP A 184 -7.07 0.43 -3.80
N CYS A 185 -8.03 1.02 -3.11
CA CYS A 185 -8.48 0.67 -1.77
C CYS A 185 -9.95 0.22 -1.80
N LYS A 186 -10.40 -0.39 -0.70
CA LYS A 186 -11.75 -0.96 -0.58
C LYS A 186 -12.85 0.07 -0.35
N ASP A 187 -12.52 1.27 0.11
CA ASP A 187 -13.49 2.24 0.62
C ASP A 187 -14.34 2.83 -0.50
N GLU A 188 -15.65 2.60 -0.41
CA GLU A 188 -16.70 3.09 -1.32
C GLU A 188 -17.21 4.46 -0.87
N TYR A 189 -17.45 5.35 -1.83
CA TYR A 189 -18.33 6.50 -1.64
C TYR A 189 -19.23 6.68 -2.85
N ARG A 190 -20.36 7.38 -2.66
CA ARG A 190 -21.35 7.60 -3.72
C ARG A 190 -21.51 9.08 -4.00
N ILE A 191 -21.53 9.41 -5.29
CA ILE A 191 -21.94 10.73 -5.76
C ILE A 191 -23.41 10.59 -6.22
N PRO A 192 -24.37 11.13 -5.45
CA PRO A 192 -25.77 11.10 -5.85
C PRO A 192 -26.06 12.09 -6.99
N GLN A 193 -27.10 11.80 -7.78
CA GLN A 193 -27.52 12.59 -8.95
C GLN A 193 -27.62 14.10 -8.67
N TRP A 194 -28.23 14.49 -7.56
CA TRP A 194 -28.42 15.90 -7.21
C TRP A 194 -27.09 16.64 -6.99
N ARG A 195 -26.06 15.96 -6.45
CA ARG A 195 -24.74 16.56 -6.23
C ARG A 195 -23.94 16.66 -7.53
N ALA A 196 -24.08 15.65 -8.39
CA ALA A 196 -23.49 15.63 -9.72
C ALA A 196 -23.91 16.84 -10.56
N GLU A 197 -25.21 17.20 -10.52
CA GLU A 197 -25.78 18.36 -11.22
C GLU A 197 -25.22 19.70 -10.72
N GLU A 198 -24.98 19.84 -9.41
CA GLU A 198 -24.39 21.04 -8.81
C GLU A 198 -22.90 21.19 -9.12
N LYS A 199 -22.15 20.09 -9.07
CA LYS A 199 -20.68 20.09 -9.09
C LYS A 199 -20.05 19.68 -10.42
N ARG A 200 -20.85 19.32 -11.43
CA ARG A 200 -20.39 18.72 -12.70
C ARG A 200 -19.54 17.46 -12.46
N GLU A 201 -19.88 16.71 -11.41
CA GLU A 201 -19.33 15.38 -11.13
C GLU A 201 -20.21 14.33 -11.84
N ASN A 202 -19.68 13.13 -12.13
CA ASN A 202 -20.54 12.04 -12.59
C ASN A 202 -21.19 11.36 -11.39
N PRO A 203 -22.50 11.05 -11.44
CA PRO A 203 -23.14 10.27 -10.40
C PRO A 203 -22.65 8.82 -10.49
N GLY A 204 -22.50 8.15 -9.35
CA GLY A 204 -22.04 6.76 -9.37
C GLY A 204 -21.44 6.27 -8.06
N VAL A 205 -20.86 5.08 -8.16
CA VAL A 205 -20.10 4.41 -7.10
C VAL A 205 -18.62 4.63 -7.38
N TYR A 206 -17.91 5.14 -6.38
CA TYR A 206 -16.52 5.49 -6.46
C TYR A 206 -15.74 4.75 -5.39
N TYR A 207 -14.49 4.44 -5.69
CA TYR A 207 -13.57 3.82 -4.74
C TYR A 207 -12.34 4.69 -4.58
N THR A 208 -11.72 4.60 -3.41
CA THR A 208 -10.53 5.40 -3.12
C THR A 208 -9.25 4.71 -3.61
N TYR A 209 -8.22 5.50 -3.90
CA TYR A 209 -6.87 5.01 -4.14
C TYR A 209 -5.83 6.00 -3.58
N ARG A 210 -4.64 5.49 -3.27
CA ARG A 210 -3.59 6.23 -2.53
C ARG A 210 -2.19 5.95 -3.08
N GLY A 211 -1.21 6.74 -2.66
CA GLY A 211 0.21 6.48 -2.90
C GLY A 211 0.91 7.39 -3.91
N GLY A 212 0.18 8.03 -4.82
CA GLY A 212 0.79 8.74 -5.95
C GLY A 212 1.32 7.77 -7.00
N SER A 213 1.73 8.30 -8.15
CA SER A 213 2.34 7.50 -9.21
C SER A 213 3.66 8.09 -9.70
N PHE A 214 4.34 7.38 -10.61
CA PHE A 214 5.52 7.88 -11.32
C PHE A 214 5.25 9.17 -12.10
N PHE A 215 3.98 9.44 -12.45
CA PHE A 215 3.54 10.57 -13.25
C PHE A 215 3.26 11.82 -12.41
N ASP A 216 2.96 11.62 -11.13
CA ASP A 216 2.58 12.69 -10.21
C ASP A 216 3.79 13.42 -9.62
N PRO A 217 3.62 14.69 -9.19
CA PRO A 217 4.58 15.36 -8.35
C PRO A 217 4.69 14.68 -6.97
N ALA A 218 5.78 14.96 -6.27
CA ALA A 218 6.11 14.34 -4.98
C ALA A 218 4.98 14.48 -3.95
N GLU A 219 4.33 15.63 -3.94
CA GLU A 219 3.32 16.03 -2.99
C GLU A 219 2.13 15.06 -2.99
N ASN A 220 1.77 14.48 -4.14
CA ASN A 220 0.66 13.54 -4.27
C ASN A 220 0.94 12.16 -3.65
N SER A 221 2.18 11.89 -3.24
CA SER A 221 2.62 10.58 -2.75
C SER A 221 2.76 10.50 -1.22
N GLY A 222 2.25 11.51 -0.50
CA GLY A 222 2.20 11.57 0.96
C GLY A 222 1.06 10.72 1.56
N SER A 223 1.12 10.46 2.87
CA SER A 223 0.10 9.61 3.55
C SER A 223 -1.32 10.15 3.42
N ASP A 224 -1.47 11.47 3.39
CA ASP A 224 -2.77 12.16 3.52
C ASP A 224 -3.44 12.37 2.16
N TYR A 225 -2.75 12.04 1.07
CA TYR A 225 -3.30 12.13 -0.27
C TYR A 225 -4.15 10.91 -0.58
N ILE A 226 -5.40 11.19 -0.92
CA ILE A 226 -6.41 10.22 -1.27
C ILE A 226 -7.21 10.79 -2.44
N TYR A 227 -7.34 9.98 -3.48
CA TYR A 227 -8.22 10.25 -4.60
C TYR A 227 -9.29 9.17 -4.67
N GLY A 228 -10.24 9.35 -5.58
CA GLY A 228 -11.17 8.30 -5.92
C GLY A 228 -11.76 8.50 -7.30
N ASP A 229 -12.06 7.40 -7.95
CA ASP A 229 -12.64 7.38 -9.30
C ASP A 229 -13.70 6.28 -9.37
N HIS A 230 -14.46 6.29 -10.46
CA HIS A 230 -15.52 5.35 -10.75
C HIS A 230 -14.99 3.91 -10.72
N PHE A 231 -15.82 2.96 -10.32
CA PHE A 231 -15.41 1.56 -10.15
C PHE A 231 -14.89 0.87 -11.43
N GLU A 232 -15.20 1.43 -12.61
CA GLU A 232 -14.72 0.97 -13.93
C GLU A 232 -13.52 1.76 -14.45
N TYR A 233 -13.12 2.83 -13.76
CA TYR A 233 -11.97 3.64 -14.16
C TYR A 233 -10.70 2.81 -14.11
N SER A 234 -9.83 2.99 -15.10
CA SER A 234 -8.49 2.39 -15.13
C SER A 234 -7.55 3.33 -15.87
N ASN A 235 -6.27 3.31 -15.50
CA ASN A 235 -5.26 4.17 -16.11
C ASN A 235 -3.86 3.53 -16.03
N ALA A 236 -2.92 4.03 -16.84
CA ALA A 236 -1.57 3.50 -16.99
C ALA A 236 -0.65 3.69 -15.77
N ASP A 237 -1.15 4.40 -14.75
CA ASP A 237 -0.48 4.75 -13.50
C ASP A 237 -1.26 4.26 -12.27
N LEU A 238 -2.28 3.41 -12.46
CA LEU A 238 -3.18 2.93 -11.41
C LEU A 238 -3.22 1.41 -11.36
N GLY A 239 -2.75 0.88 -10.24
CA GLY A 239 -2.70 -0.54 -9.89
C GLY A 239 -3.26 -0.79 -8.49
N PHE A 240 -2.70 -1.79 -7.80
CA PHE A 240 -3.12 -2.14 -6.45
C PHE A 240 -2.12 -3.03 -5.71
N ARG A 241 -2.27 -3.09 -4.39
CA ARG A 241 -1.69 -4.13 -3.54
C ARG A 241 -2.79 -4.85 -2.75
N VAL A 242 -2.45 -5.96 -2.13
CA VAL A 242 -3.43 -6.87 -1.50
C VAL A 242 -3.14 -7.10 -0.03
N CYS A 243 -4.18 -7.44 0.71
CA CYS A 243 -4.10 -7.73 2.14
C CYS A 243 -4.91 -8.98 2.52
N LYS A 244 -4.73 -9.46 3.75
CA LYS A 244 -5.50 -10.53 4.37
C LYS A 244 -5.81 -10.18 5.82
N PRO A 245 -7.08 -9.88 6.16
CA PRO A 245 -7.51 -9.77 7.54
C PRO A 245 -7.29 -11.08 8.31
N LEU A 246 -6.85 -10.96 9.56
CA LEU A 246 -6.60 -12.11 10.46
C LEU A 246 -7.72 -12.35 11.48
N HIS A 247 -8.87 -11.75 11.24
CA HIS A 247 -10.06 -11.88 12.06
C HIS A 247 -11.23 -12.31 11.17
N LYS A 248 -12.17 -13.04 11.77
CA LYS A 248 -13.46 -13.33 11.14
C LYS A 248 -14.34 -12.08 11.11
#